data_AF-A0A7X7JJW0-F1
#
_entry.id   AF-A0A7X7JJW0-F1
#
_cell.length_a   1.000
_cell.length_b   1.000
_cell.length_c   1.000
_cell.angle_alpha   90.00
_cell.angle_beta   90.00
_cell.angle_gamma   90.00
#
_symmetry.space_group_name_H-M   'P 1'
#
loop_
_entity.id
_entity.type
_entity.pdbx_description
1 polymer ?
#
loop_
_entity_poly.entity_id
_entity_poly.type
_entity_poly.pdbx_seq_one_letter_code
_entity_poly.pdbx_strand_id
1 'polypeptide(L)'
;MSHALRTEGARLSRAIDQLRAADNDRKAALLERLAAEPCEELCSLKEVCGGAYREHVAALDAIRTARSLTAELSAEPGDEEQARVAAQLEEAQRRLETARERSGECLDEQGAVKLRLRL
;
A
#
# COMPACT_ATOMS: atom_id res chain seq x y z
N MET A 1 1.68 -29.17 11.16
CA MET A 1 1.30 -27.99 10.35
C MET A 1 0.14 -28.38 9.45
N SER A 2 -0.99 -27.67 9.52
CA SER A 2 -2.22 -28.03 8.80
C SER A 2 -2.14 -27.67 7.31
N HIS A 3 -2.81 -28.47 6.46
CA HIS A 3 -3.00 -28.17 5.04
C HIS A 3 -3.74 -26.84 4.82
N ALA A 4 -4.72 -26.52 5.68
CA ALA A 4 -5.48 -25.28 5.64
C ALA A 4 -4.56 -24.06 5.82
N LEU A 5 -3.71 -24.08 6.85
CA LEU A 5 -2.74 -23.01 7.13
C LEU A 5 -1.77 -22.77 5.98
N ARG A 6 -1.26 -23.84 5.34
CA ARG A 6 -0.40 -23.69 4.15
C ARG A 6 -1.15 -23.07 2.97
N THR A 7 -2.40 -23.45 2.79
CA THR A 7 -3.25 -22.92 1.72
C THR A 7 -3.54 -21.42 1.93
N GLU A 8 -3.87 -21.03 3.17
CA GLU A 8 -4.04 -19.63 3.57
C GLU A 8 -2.76 -18.83 3.33
N GLY A 9 -1.62 -19.32 3.83
CA GLY A 9 -0.34 -18.64 3.68
C GLY A 9 0.09 -18.46 2.22
N ALA A 10 -0.12 -19.47 1.38
CA ALA A 10 0.16 -19.38 -0.05
C ALA A 10 -0.73 -18.34 -0.75
N ARG A 11 -2.03 -18.30 -0.40
CA ARG A 11 -2.99 -17.36 -0.98
C ARG A 11 -2.66 -15.92 -0.60
N LEU A 12 -2.50 -15.63 0.69
CA LEU A 12 -2.15 -14.29 1.17
C LEU A 12 -0.79 -13.85 0.63
N SER A 13 0.22 -14.72 0.65
CA SER A 13 1.55 -14.41 0.12
C SER A 13 1.51 -14.04 -1.37
N ARG A 14 0.78 -14.79 -2.19
CA ARG A 14 0.63 -14.47 -3.61
C ARG A 14 -0.10 -13.15 -3.84
N ALA A 15 -1.16 -12.86 -3.07
CA ALA A 15 -1.87 -11.59 -3.16
C ALA A 15 -0.95 -10.40 -2.83
N ILE A 16 -0.14 -10.53 -1.77
CA ILE A 16 0.87 -9.52 -1.38
C ILE A 16 1.94 -9.36 -2.46
N ASP A 17 2.45 -10.46 -3.02
CA ASP A 17 3.45 -10.40 -4.10
C ASP A 17 2.91 -9.70 -5.35
N GLN A 18 1.65 -9.99 -5.73
CA GLN A 18 0.98 -9.30 -6.84
C GLN A 18 0.82 -7.81 -6.56
N LEU A 19 0.39 -7.43 -5.36
CA LEU A 19 0.23 -6.03 -4.95
C LEU A 19 1.58 -5.27 -4.95
N ARG A 20 2.65 -5.94 -4.50
CA ARG A 20 4.01 -5.40 -4.51
C ARG A 20 4.51 -5.13 -5.93
N ALA A 21 4.38 -6.12 -6.81
CA ALA A 21 4.90 -6.07 -8.18
C ALA A 21 4.05 -5.24 -9.15
N ALA A 22 2.81 -4.90 -8.78
CA ALA A 22 1.92 -4.15 -9.65
C ALA A 22 2.33 -2.68 -9.82
N ASP A 23 2.03 -2.15 -11.00
CA ASP A 23 2.08 -0.72 -11.30
C ASP A 23 1.19 0.10 -10.36
N ASN A 24 1.56 1.36 -10.14
CA ASN A 24 0.94 2.24 -9.15
C ASN A 24 -0.58 2.43 -9.35
N ASP A 25 -1.04 2.49 -10.60
CA ASP A 25 -2.44 2.61 -10.98
C ASP A 25 -3.27 1.37 -10.62
N ARG A 26 -2.63 0.20 -10.52
CA ARG A 26 -3.30 -1.08 -10.19
C ARG A 26 -3.29 -1.42 -8.71
N LYS A 27 -2.47 -0.74 -7.90
CA LYS A 27 -2.30 -1.06 -6.47
C LYS A 27 -3.58 -0.91 -5.67
N ALA A 28 -4.42 0.08 -5.95
CA ALA A 28 -5.69 0.28 -5.25
C ALA A 28 -6.63 -0.94 -5.38
N ALA A 29 -6.89 -1.39 -6.61
CA ALA A 29 -7.74 -2.54 -6.87
C ALA A 29 -7.18 -3.85 -6.28
N LEU A 30 -5.86 -4.03 -6.30
CA LEU A 30 -5.22 -5.21 -5.70
C LEU A 30 -5.23 -5.17 -4.16
N LEU A 31 -5.18 -3.97 -3.57
CA LEU A 31 -5.32 -3.79 -2.13
C LEU A 31 -6.73 -4.16 -1.65
N GLU A 32 -7.78 -3.76 -2.39
CA GLU A 32 -9.15 -4.18 -2.11
C GLU A 32 -9.29 -5.70 -2.20
N ARG A 33 -8.67 -6.32 -3.21
CA ARG A 33 -8.64 -7.79 -3.32
C ARG A 33 -7.96 -8.43 -2.12
N LEU A 34 -6.78 -7.95 -1.70
CA LEU A 34 -6.11 -8.41 -0.48
C LEU A 34 -7.01 -8.23 0.76
N ALA A 35 -7.75 -7.13 0.85
CA ALA A 35 -8.69 -6.87 1.94
C ALA A 35 -9.88 -7.84 1.94
N ALA A 36 -10.30 -8.34 0.77
CA ALA A 36 -11.38 -9.32 0.63
C ALA A 36 -10.92 -10.78 0.86
N GLU A 37 -9.61 -11.05 0.80
CA GLU A 37 -9.07 -12.39 1.03
C GLU A 37 -9.43 -12.88 2.45
N PRO A 38 -10.07 -14.06 2.63
CA PRO A 38 -10.35 -14.58 3.97
C PRO A 38 -9.04 -14.84 4.73
N CYS A 39 -9.09 -14.79 6.06
CA CYS A 39 -7.98 -15.20 6.91
C CYS A 39 -8.54 -15.78 8.21
N GLU A 40 -7.81 -16.72 8.81
CA GLU A 40 -8.12 -17.32 10.10
C GLU A 40 -6.90 -17.20 11.00
N GLU A 41 -5.80 -17.87 10.65
CA GLU A 41 -4.58 -17.88 11.48
C GLU A 41 -3.54 -16.85 11.04
N LEU A 42 -3.65 -16.30 9.82
CA LEU A 42 -2.67 -15.37 9.26
C LEU A 42 -3.26 -13.98 9.02
N CYS A 43 -4.30 -13.60 9.76
CA CYS A 43 -4.90 -12.27 9.66
C CYS A 43 -3.90 -11.14 9.96
N SER A 44 -2.96 -11.35 10.89
CA SER A 44 -1.92 -10.36 11.19
C SER A 44 -1.06 -10.03 9.97
N LEU A 45 -0.69 -11.02 9.15
CA LEU A 45 0.06 -10.80 7.90
C LEU A 45 -0.76 -9.92 6.93
N LYS A 46 -2.05 -10.21 6.78
CA LYS A 46 -2.95 -9.41 5.94
C LYS A 46 -3.09 -7.98 6.47
N GLU A 47 -3.19 -7.80 7.78
CA GLU A 47 -3.33 -6.48 8.42
C GLU A 47 -2.08 -5.62 8.26
N VAL A 48 -0.90 -6.18 8.57
CA VAL A 48 0.39 -5.48 8.44
C VAL A 48 0.63 -5.06 6.99
N CYS A 49 0.54 -6.02 6.05
CA CYS A 49 0.74 -5.72 4.65
C CYS A 49 -0.35 -4.80 4.08
N GLY A 50 -1.61 -5.02 4.43
CA GLY A 50 -2.71 -4.14 4.03
C GLY A 50 -2.52 -2.71 4.55
N GLY A 51 -1.99 -2.55 5.77
CA GLY A 51 -1.64 -1.26 6.34
C GLY A 51 -0.55 -0.54 5.55
N ALA A 52 0.53 -1.23 5.18
CA ALA A 52 1.61 -0.66 4.36
C ALA A 52 1.10 -0.13 3.01
N TYR A 53 0.31 -0.94 2.30
CA TYR A 53 -0.19 -0.56 0.98
C TYR A 53 -1.33 0.45 1.02
N ARG A 54 -2.10 0.54 2.12
CA ARG A 54 -3.04 1.67 2.33
C ARG A 54 -2.31 3.00 2.36
N GLU A 55 -1.22 3.10 3.10
CA GLU A 55 -0.39 4.33 3.13
C GLU A 55 0.20 4.61 1.75
N HIS A 56 0.68 3.58 1.05
CA HIS A 56 1.22 3.73 -0.29
C HIS A 56 0.17 4.25 -1.29
N VAL A 57 -1.03 3.68 -1.31
CA VAL A 57 -2.11 4.12 -2.21
C VAL A 57 -2.55 5.54 -1.87
N ALA A 58 -2.70 5.87 -0.58
CA ALA A 58 -3.02 7.23 -0.15
C ALA A 58 -1.97 8.25 -0.58
N ALA A 59 -0.68 7.91 -0.52
CA ALA A 59 0.39 8.75 -1.07
C ALA A 59 0.22 8.99 -2.57
N LEU A 60 -0.07 7.93 -3.35
CA LEU A 60 -0.27 8.05 -4.79
C LEU A 60 -1.46 8.95 -5.13
N ASP A 61 -2.53 8.89 -4.34
CA ASP A 61 -3.71 9.74 -4.51
C ASP A 61 -3.39 11.22 -4.17
N ALA A 62 -2.61 11.48 -3.12
CA ALA A 62 -2.14 12.83 -2.79
C ALA A 62 -1.25 13.41 -3.91
N ILE A 63 -0.34 12.59 -4.49
CA ILE A 63 0.48 12.99 -5.65
C ILE A 63 -0.40 13.30 -6.85
N ARG A 64 -1.41 12.46 -7.14
CA ARG A 64 -2.33 12.68 -8.26
C ARG A 64 -3.11 13.98 -8.07
N THR A 65 -3.56 14.24 -6.84
CA THR A 65 -4.26 15.48 -6.48
C THR A 65 -3.36 16.70 -6.66
N ALA A 66 -2.13 16.68 -6.14
CA ALA A 66 -1.15 17.75 -6.32
C ALA A 66 -0.88 18.06 -7.81
N ARG A 67 -0.79 17.01 -8.64
CA ARG A 67 -0.62 17.15 -10.09
C ARG A 67 -1.84 17.78 -10.77
N SER A 68 -3.05 17.37 -10.40
CA SER A 68 -4.29 17.98 -10.93
C SER A 68 -4.36 19.46 -10.57
N LEU A 69 -4.13 19.78 -9.29
CA LEU A 69 -4.11 21.16 -8.81
C LEU A 69 -3.09 22.01 -9.56
N THR A 70 -1.90 21.46 -9.79
CA THR A 70 -0.85 22.14 -10.57
C THR A 70 -1.26 22.39 -12.03
N ALA A 71 -1.96 21.44 -12.65
CA ALA A 71 -2.45 21.58 -14.03
C ALA A 71 -3.59 22.59 -14.17
N GLU A 72 -4.33 22.84 -13.08
CA GLU A 72 -5.43 23.80 -13.01
C GLU A 72 -4.97 25.22 -12.62
N LEU A 73 -3.69 25.39 -12.24
CA LEU A 73 -3.16 26.70 -11.86
C LEU A 73 -3.25 27.70 -13.01
N SER A 74 -3.63 28.92 -12.65
CA SER A 74 -3.48 30.07 -13.55
C SER A 74 -2.00 30.37 -13.82
N ALA A 75 -1.73 31.22 -14.82
CA ALA A 75 -0.35 31.62 -15.14
C ALA A 75 0.36 32.34 -13.98
N GLU A 76 -0.40 32.95 -13.08
CA GLU A 76 0.08 33.62 -11.86
C GLU A 76 -0.70 33.08 -10.64
N PRO A 77 -0.33 31.89 -10.14
CA PRO A 77 -1.07 31.25 -9.06
C PRO A 77 -0.88 32.03 -7.76
N GLY A 78 -1.98 32.26 -7.05
CA GLY A 78 -1.96 32.92 -5.75
C GLY A 78 -1.34 32.06 -4.65
N ASP A 79 -0.94 32.68 -3.54
CA ASP A 79 -0.30 32.01 -2.40
C ASP A 79 -1.15 30.83 -1.86
N GLU A 80 -2.47 30.96 -1.88
CA GLU A 80 -3.38 29.90 -1.42
C GLU A 80 -3.33 28.66 -2.31
N GLU A 81 -3.28 28.84 -3.63
CA GLU A 81 -3.22 27.73 -4.58
C GLU A 81 -1.88 27.00 -4.46
N GLN A 82 -0.79 27.75 -4.32
CA GLN A 82 0.54 27.19 -4.07
C GLN A 82 0.61 26.44 -2.74
N ALA A 83 0.01 26.98 -1.67
CA ALA A 83 -0.05 26.33 -0.37
C ALA A 83 -0.84 25.01 -0.42
N ARG A 84 -1.93 24.93 -1.19
CA ARG A 84 -2.70 23.70 -1.38
C ARG A 84 -1.89 22.61 -2.07
N VAL A 85 -1.14 22.95 -3.13
CA VAL A 85 -0.24 22.01 -3.81
C VAL A 85 0.85 21.52 -2.86
N ALA A 86 1.49 22.45 -2.13
CA ALA A 86 2.54 22.11 -1.16
C ALA A 86 2.02 21.15 -0.07
N ALA A 87 0.82 21.40 0.47
CA ALA A 87 0.22 20.53 1.48
C ALA A 87 -0.05 19.10 0.96
N GLN A 88 -0.46 18.94 -0.29
CA GLN A 88 -0.65 17.61 -0.90
C GLN A 88 0.68 16.88 -1.11
N LEU A 89 1.74 17.59 -1.50
CA LEU A 89 3.07 17.00 -1.64
C LEU A 89 3.67 16.60 -0.29
N GLU A 90 3.48 17.42 0.75
CA GLU A 90 3.92 17.11 2.10
C GLU A 90 3.19 15.88 2.66
N GLU A 91 1.87 15.80 2.47
CA GLU A 91 1.08 14.61 2.84
C GLU A 91 1.56 13.37 2.09
N ALA A 92 1.74 13.47 0.77
CA ALA A 92 2.28 12.37 -0.02
C ALA A 92 3.63 11.86 0.53
N GLN A 93 4.51 12.78 0.90
CA GLN A 93 5.83 12.41 1.43
C GLN A 93 5.73 11.70 2.78
N ARG A 94 4.96 12.23 3.73
CA ARG A 94 4.70 11.57 5.04
C ARG A 94 4.13 10.16 4.87
N ARG A 95 3.18 10.01 3.93
CA ARG A 95 2.55 8.73 3.61
C ARG A 95 3.54 7.74 3.00
N LEU A 96 4.43 8.20 2.11
CA LEU A 96 5.47 7.35 1.51
C LEU A 96 6.50 6.90 2.56
N GLU A 97 6.88 7.77 3.48
CA GLU A 97 7.78 7.42 4.59
C GLU A 97 7.15 6.33 5.47
N THR A 98 5.89 6.53 5.89
CA THR A 98 5.14 5.53 6.66
C THR A 98 4.97 4.23 5.87
N ALA A 99 4.64 4.32 4.57
CA ALA A 99 4.50 3.15 3.71
C ALA A 99 5.81 2.37 3.59
N ARG A 100 6.96 3.06 3.54
CA ARG A 100 8.28 2.43 3.45
C ARG A 100 8.61 1.64 4.72
N GLU A 101 8.39 2.24 5.88
CA GLU A 101 8.61 1.58 7.18
C GLU A 101 7.74 0.33 7.30
N ARG A 102 6.43 0.47 7.10
CA ARG A 102 5.48 -0.65 7.17
C ARG A 102 5.69 -1.70 6.08
N SER A 103 6.21 -1.31 4.91
CA SER A 103 6.57 -2.28 3.86
C SER A 103 7.73 -3.16 4.30
N GLY A 104 8.67 -2.65 5.10
CA GLY A 104 9.72 -3.47 5.72
C GLY A 104 9.11 -4.55 6.63
N GLU A 105 8.24 -4.15 7.55
CA GLU A 105 7.53 -5.08 8.44
C GLU A 105 6.72 -6.13 7.67
N CYS A 106 6.00 -5.71 6.62
CA CYS A 106 5.26 -6.63 5.75
C CYS A 106 6.18 -7.66 5.08
N LEU A 107 7.36 -7.24 4.60
CA LEU A 107 8.33 -8.14 3.96
C LEU A 107 8.87 -9.17 4.96
N ASP A 108 9.19 -8.73 6.17
CA ASP A 108 9.71 -9.60 7.22
C ASP A 108 8.66 -10.63 7.66
N GLU A 109 7.43 -10.19 7.91
CA GLU A 109 6.30 -11.08 8.27
C GLU A 109 5.96 -12.07 7.15
N GLN A 110 5.89 -11.59 5.89
CA GLN A 110 5.65 -12.47 4.75
C GLN A 110 6.79 -13.49 4.58
N GLY A 111 8.04 -13.07 4.78
CA GLY A 111 9.22 -13.94 4.74
C GLY A 111 9.18 -15.01 5.82
N ALA A 112 8.86 -14.62 7.07
CA ALA A 112 8.71 -15.54 8.19
C ALA A 112 7.61 -16.57 7.94
N VAL A 113 6.45 -16.15 7.40
CA VAL A 113 5.36 -17.05 7.02
C VAL A 113 5.78 -18.02 5.91
N LYS A 114 6.43 -17.54 4.84
CA LYS A 114 6.91 -18.41 3.75
C LYS A 114 7.92 -19.45 4.25
N LEU A 115 8.86 -19.04 5.09
CA LEU A 115 9.85 -19.95 5.69
C LEU A 115 9.18 -20.99 6.59
N ARG A 116 8.31 -20.55 7.51
CA ARG A 116 7.58 -21.44 8.45
C ARG A 116 6.73 -22.46 7.71
N LEU A 117 6.07 -22.05 6.64
CA LEU A 117 5.11 -22.87 5.90
C LEU A 117 5.73 -23.62 4.70
N ARG A 118 7.02 -23.39 4.40
CA ARG A 118 7.75 -23.91 3.24
C ARG A 118 6.99 -23.61 1.93
N LEU A 119 6.74 -22.32 1.70
CA LEU A 119 6.06 -21.78 0.52
C LEU A 119 7.05 -21.24 -0.52
#